data_AF-A0A2U1J0I1-F1
#
_entry.id   AF-A0A2U1J0I1-F1
#
_cell.length_a   1.000
_cell.length_b   1.000
_cell.length_c   1.000
_cell.angle_alpha   90.00
_cell.angle_beta   90.00
_cell.angle_gamma   90.00
#
_symmetry.space_group_name_H-M   'P 1'
#
loop_
_entity.id
_entity.type
_entity.pdbx_description
1 polymer ?
#
loop_
_entity_poly.entity_id
_entity_poly.type
_entity_poly.pdbx_seq_one_letter_code
_entity_poly.pdbx_strand_id
1 'polypeptide(L)'
;MPVYYLVEQARYNIKEHNIVSPGDIILVFVMASLLVVETIADQQQWNFHQLKSRVSELRKRAKDKDIEKSNMFTKKYMEENKLTKEEVNQASAGFVHTGLWKYSRHPNFFCEQAFWVTLMLFSNFGSRSSNFLFTYNNQNELLVNYNLLEYSVGSFILVALFYGSTKFTEEITSSKYPRYKEYVLNTNKLLPWTSKPLSDRDIEIKSQFQKKSQ
;
A
#
# COMPACT_ATOMS: atom_id res chain seq x y z
N MET A 1 -34.09 -36.73 0.65
CA MET A 1 -33.41 -37.01 -0.63
C MET A 1 -32.98 -35.80 -1.49
N PRO A 2 -33.07 -34.51 -1.12
CA PRO A 2 -32.50 -33.44 -1.96
C PRO A 2 -30.98 -33.25 -1.81
N VAL A 3 -30.45 -33.42 -0.59
CA VAL A 3 -29.02 -33.14 -0.31
C VAL A 3 -28.06 -34.11 -1.01
N TYR A 4 -28.39 -35.41 -1.05
CA TYR A 4 -27.55 -36.42 -1.71
C TYR A 4 -27.46 -36.20 -3.22
N TYR A 5 -28.57 -35.81 -3.86
CA TYR A 5 -28.60 -35.51 -5.29
C TYR A 5 -27.79 -34.24 -5.62
N LEU A 6 -27.86 -33.21 -4.78
CA LEU A 6 -27.04 -32.00 -4.92
C LEU A 6 -25.53 -32.30 -4.76
N VAL A 7 -25.17 -33.17 -3.82
CA VAL A 7 -23.77 -33.59 -3.60
C VAL A 7 -23.25 -34.44 -4.77
N GLU A 8 -24.05 -35.35 -5.30
CA GLU A 8 -23.67 -36.17 -6.46
C GLU A 8 -23.60 -35.33 -7.75
N GLN A 9 -24.50 -34.37 -7.97
CA GLN A 9 -24.40 -33.43 -9.09
C GLN A 9 -23.16 -32.52 -8.99
N ALA A 10 -22.81 -32.05 -7.78
CA ALA A 10 -21.59 -31.30 -7.56
C ALA A 10 -20.35 -32.17 -7.86
N ARG A 11 -20.32 -33.43 -7.39
CA ARG A 11 -19.23 -34.38 -7.66
C ARG A 11 -19.10 -34.75 -9.14
N TYR A 12 -20.21 -34.86 -9.86
CA TYR A 12 -20.23 -35.13 -11.30
C TYR A 12 -19.66 -33.94 -12.09
N ASN A 13 -20.10 -32.71 -11.79
CA ASN A 13 -19.58 -31.48 -12.41
C ASN A 13 -18.08 -31.24 -12.13
N ILE A 14 -17.59 -31.66 -10.97
CA ILE A 14 -16.17 -31.60 -10.58
C ILE A 14 -15.30 -32.54 -11.44
N LYS A 15 -15.86 -33.67 -11.91
CA LYS A 15 -15.10 -34.68 -12.67
C LYS A 15 -14.99 -34.39 -14.17
N GLU A 16 -15.94 -33.68 -14.78
CA GLU A 16 -15.97 -33.46 -16.24
C GLU A 16 -15.34 -32.13 -16.70
N HIS A 17 -15.13 -31.16 -15.81
CA HIS A 17 -14.54 -29.87 -16.16
C HIS A 17 -13.24 -29.64 -15.39
N ASN A 18 -12.18 -29.19 -16.07
CA ASN A 18 -11.05 -28.54 -15.39
C ASN A 18 -11.62 -27.32 -14.64
N ILE A 19 -11.81 -27.50 -13.34
CA ILE A 19 -12.44 -26.54 -12.42
C ILE A 19 -11.55 -25.31 -12.25
N VAL A 20 -10.23 -25.51 -12.38
CA VAL A 20 -9.21 -24.48 -12.22
C VAL A 20 -8.58 -24.17 -13.57
N SER A 21 -8.79 -22.95 -14.05
CA SER A 21 -8.10 -22.40 -15.21
C SER A 21 -6.64 -22.07 -14.86
N PRO A 22 -5.68 -22.16 -15.80
CA PRO A 22 -4.35 -21.60 -15.62
C PRO A 22 -4.37 -20.12 -15.17
N GLY A 23 -5.37 -19.36 -15.60
CA GLY A 23 -5.59 -17.97 -15.15
C GLY A 23 -5.87 -17.86 -13.66
N ASP A 24 -6.63 -18.80 -13.09
CA ASP A 24 -6.95 -18.81 -11.65
C ASP A 24 -5.69 -19.03 -10.82
N ILE A 25 -4.81 -19.93 -11.28
CA ILE A 25 -3.51 -20.21 -10.64
C ILE A 25 -2.65 -18.94 -10.65
N ILE A 26 -2.54 -18.27 -11.81
CA ILE A 26 -1.77 -17.03 -11.94
C ILE A 26 -2.30 -15.96 -10.98
N LEU A 27 -3.62 -15.74 -10.94
CA LEU A 27 -4.25 -14.75 -10.07
C LEU A 27 -4.03 -15.05 -8.58
N VAL A 28 -4.09 -16.33 -8.17
CA VAL A 28 -3.75 -16.73 -6.79
C VAL A 28 -2.30 -16.42 -6.44
N PHE A 29 -1.35 -16.70 -7.34
CA PHE A 29 0.05 -16.34 -7.11
C PHE A 29 0.26 -14.82 -7.06
N VAL A 30 -0.45 -14.06 -7.89
CA VAL A 30 -0.42 -12.58 -7.83
C VAL A 30 -0.95 -12.09 -6.48
N MET A 31 -2.11 -12.58 -6.03
CA MET A 31 -2.69 -12.21 -4.73
C MET A 31 -1.74 -12.54 -3.58
N ALA A 32 -1.17 -13.75 -3.55
CA ALA A 32 -0.20 -14.15 -2.53
C ALA A 32 1.04 -13.26 -2.54
N SER A 33 1.53 -12.89 -3.73
CA SER A 33 2.67 -11.99 -3.87
C SER A 33 2.35 -10.59 -3.36
N LEU A 34 1.15 -10.07 -3.63
CA LEU A 34 0.69 -8.76 -3.13
C LEU A 34 0.66 -8.74 -1.60
N LEU A 35 0.11 -9.78 -0.96
CA LEU A 35 0.09 -9.90 0.50
C LEU A 35 1.51 -9.94 1.10
N VAL A 36 2.45 -10.62 0.45
CA VAL A 36 3.85 -10.65 0.90
C VAL A 36 4.48 -9.26 0.81
N VAL A 37 4.30 -8.56 -0.31
CA VAL A 37 4.85 -7.20 -0.50
C VAL A 37 4.21 -6.21 0.46
N GLU A 38 2.91 -6.31 0.69
CA GLU A 38 2.17 -5.54 1.69
C GLU A 38 2.74 -5.77 3.09
N THR A 39 2.92 -7.03 3.50
CA THR A 39 3.50 -7.40 4.80
C THR A 39 4.89 -6.80 4.97
N ILE A 40 5.72 -6.80 3.92
CA ILE A 40 7.05 -6.18 3.94
C ILE A 40 6.92 -4.65 4.08
N ALA A 41 6.00 -4.02 3.36
CA ALA A 41 5.77 -2.58 3.42
C ALA A 41 5.33 -2.14 4.82
N ASP A 42 4.40 -2.87 5.43
CA ASP A 42 3.92 -2.63 6.78
C ASP A 42 5.00 -2.90 7.82
N GLN A 43 5.81 -3.95 7.66
CA GLN A 43 6.96 -4.19 8.54
C GLN A 43 7.98 -3.05 8.46
N GLN A 44 8.25 -2.51 7.28
CA GLN A 44 9.11 -1.32 7.11
C GLN A 44 8.52 -0.10 7.84
N GLN A 45 7.21 0.11 7.73
CA GLN A 45 6.51 1.19 8.43
C GLN A 45 6.54 1.01 9.95
N TRP A 46 6.33 -0.20 10.45
CA TRP A 46 6.41 -0.54 11.87
C TRP A 46 7.81 -0.27 12.43
N ASN A 47 8.85 -0.76 11.75
CA ASN A 47 10.25 -0.56 12.13
C ASN A 47 10.57 0.93 12.23
N PHE A 48 10.10 1.74 11.27
CA PHE A 48 10.24 3.18 11.30
C PHE A 48 9.56 3.82 12.52
N HIS A 49 8.32 3.43 12.85
CA HIS A 49 7.61 3.98 14.00
C HIS A 49 8.30 3.65 15.33
N GLN A 50 8.84 2.44 15.47
CA GLN A 50 9.64 2.04 16.62
C GLN A 50 10.91 2.89 16.75
N LEU A 51 11.63 3.06 15.65
CA LEU A 51 12.82 3.89 15.59
C LEU A 51 12.52 5.34 15.96
N LYS A 52 11.45 5.90 15.40
CA LYS A 52 11.01 7.27 15.67
C LYS A 52 10.65 7.48 17.14
N SER A 53 9.94 6.54 17.76
CA SER A 53 9.61 6.61 19.19
C SER A 53 10.88 6.60 20.03
N ARG A 54 11.78 5.65 19.77
CA ARG A 54 13.08 5.52 20.46
C ARG A 54 13.88 6.81 20.37
N VAL A 55 14.07 7.36 19.16
CA VAL A 55 14.84 8.61 18.96
C VAL A 55 14.15 9.80 19.65
N SER A 56 12.82 9.86 19.65
CA SER A 56 12.08 10.90 20.36
C SER A 56 12.29 10.85 21.87
N GLU A 57 12.27 9.66 22.47
CA GLU A 57 12.53 9.46 23.90
C GLU A 57 13.96 9.85 24.29
N LEU A 58 14.95 9.43 23.49
CA LEU A 58 16.34 9.82 23.72
C LEU A 58 16.52 11.34 23.67
N ARG A 59 15.83 12.02 22.74
CA ARG A 59 15.83 13.49 22.66
C ARG A 59 15.18 14.18 23.84
N LYS A 60 14.14 13.59 24.44
CA LYS A 60 13.53 14.12 25.67
C LYS A 60 14.50 14.00 26.85
N ARG A 61 15.05 12.80 27.07
CA ARG A 61 16.08 12.54 28.10
C ARG A 61 17.32 13.42 27.95
N ALA A 62 17.62 13.84 26.72
CA ALA A 62 18.69 14.78 26.41
C ALA A 62 18.42 16.18 26.96
N LYS A 63 17.22 16.69 26.72
CA LYS A 63 16.80 18.03 27.12
C LYS A 63 16.69 18.17 28.63
N ASP A 64 16.21 17.12 29.30
CA ASP A 64 16.04 17.11 30.77
C ASP A 64 17.37 17.18 31.54
N LYS A 65 18.51 16.91 30.86
CA LYS A 65 19.85 16.90 31.46
C LYS A 65 20.69 18.14 31.18
N ASP A 66 20.10 19.21 30.65
CA ASP A 66 20.69 20.55 30.52
C ASP A 66 22.08 20.58 29.85
N ILE A 67 22.21 19.95 28.67
CA ILE A 67 23.44 19.99 27.86
C ILE A 67 23.18 20.70 26.53
N GLU A 68 23.44 22.00 26.57
CA GLU A 68 23.60 22.92 25.44
C GLU A 68 24.89 22.62 24.64
N LYS A 69 25.09 21.36 24.22
CA LYS A 69 26.04 20.97 23.17
C LYS A 69 25.42 19.87 22.31
N SER A 70 24.41 20.29 21.54
CA SER A 70 23.58 19.52 20.60
C SER A 70 24.33 18.43 19.80
N ASN A 71 25.58 18.68 19.40
CA ASN A 71 26.31 17.76 18.53
C ASN A 71 27.13 16.68 19.28
N MET A 72 27.58 16.94 20.50
CA MET A 72 28.42 16.00 21.28
C MET A 72 27.55 14.99 22.04
N PHE A 73 26.42 15.46 22.59
CA PHE A 73 25.46 14.63 23.31
C PHE A 73 24.75 13.63 22.37
N THR A 74 24.36 14.08 21.17
CA THR A 74 23.74 13.22 20.16
C THR A 74 24.66 12.06 19.75
N LYS A 75 25.97 12.31 19.64
CA LYS A 75 26.97 11.29 19.28
C LYS A 75 27.13 10.22 20.36
N LYS A 76 27.20 10.62 21.63
CA LYS A 76 27.26 9.70 22.78
C LYS A 76 26.02 8.78 22.83
N TYR A 77 24.82 9.34 22.68
CA TYR A 77 23.58 8.57 22.71
C TYR A 77 23.41 7.66 21.50
N MET A 78 23.88 8.08 20.32
CA MET A 78 23.93 7.23 19.13
C MET A 78 24.83 6.01 19.37
N GLU A 79 26.04 6.22 19.91
CA GLU A 79 26.98 5.14 20.19
C GLU A 79 26.46 4.18 21.26
N GLU A 80 25.93 4.70 22.38
CA GLU A 80 25.36 3.88 23.47
C GLU A 80 24.18 3.02 23.02
N ASN A 81 23.34 3.53 22.12
CA ASN A 81 22.13 2.84 21.63
C ASN A 81 22.35 2.17 20.27
N LYS A 82 23.60 2.12 19.77
CA LYS A 82 23.97 1.54 18.47
C LYS A 82 23.13 2.08 17.30
N LEU A 83 22.75 3.35 17.36
CA LEU A 83 22.00 4.04 16.29
C LEU A 83 22.95 4.54 15.22
N THR A 84 22.61 4.24 13.97
CA THR A 84 23.32 4.78 12.81
C THR A 84 22.90 6.22 12.52
N LYS A 85 23.76 6.97 11.82
CA LYS A 85 23.44 8.33 11.37
C LYS A 85 22.22 8.35 10.44
N GLU A 86 22.07 7.31 9.61
CA GLU A 86 20.96 7.16 8.68
C GLU A 86 19.63 6.98 9.42
N GLU A 87 19.59 6.11 10.44
CA GLU A 87 18.41 5.90 11.26
C GLU A 87 17.98 7.19 11.99
N VAL A 88 18.93 7.96 12.52
CA VAL A 88 18.58 9.24 13.16
C VAL A 88 18.10 10.25 12.14
N ASN A 89 18.71 10.31 10.94
CA ASN A 89 18.21 11.18 9.87
C ASN A 89 16.78 10.78 9.44
N GLN A 90 16.52 9.48 9.29
CA GLN A 90 15.20 8.94 8.96
C GLN A 90 14.18 9.29 10.05
N ALA A 91 14.51 9.08 11.32
CA ALA A 91 13.66 9.48 12.45
C ALA A 91 13.40 11.00 12.48
N SER A 92 14.39 11.80 12.07
CA SER A 92 14.30 13.26 11.99
C SER A 92 13.44 13.74 10.83
N ALA A 93 13.41 13.01 9.71
CA ALA A 93 12.51 13.30 8.59
C ALA A 93 11.04 13.17 9.01
N GLY A 94 10.74 12.23 9.92
CA GLY A 94 9.44 12.10 10.55
C GLY A 94 8.44 11.21 9.81
N PHE A 95 8.83 10.67 8.66
CA PHE A 95 8.11 9.70 7.83
C PHE A 95 9.09 8.67 7.22
N VAL A 96 8.56 7.53 6.77
CA VAL A 96 9.33 6.49 6.07
C VAL A 96 9.52 6.87 4.61
N HIS A 97 10.76 6.73 4.11
CA HIS A 97 11.13 7.12 2.74
C HIS A 97 12.23 6.22 2.14
N THR A 98 12.48 5.06 2.76
CA THR A 98 13.53 4.10 2.37
C THR A 98 12.88 2.74 2.07
N GLY A 99 13.63 1.85 1.39
CA GLY A 99 13.09 0.54 0.99
C GLY A 99 12.01 0.68 -0.09
N LEU A 100 10.86 0.01 0.11
CA LEU A 100 9.73 0.07 -0.83
C LEU A 100 9.15 1.48 -0.94
N TRP A 101 9.24 2.24 0.15
CA TRP A 101 8.75 3.61 0.24
C TRP A 101 9.52 4.58 -0.67
N LYS A 102 10.71 4.20 -1.17
CA LYS A 102 11.42 5.00 -2.18
C LYS A 102 10.71 5.01 -3.55
N TYR A 103 9.96 3.96 -3.86
CA TYR A 103 9.34 3.77 -5.17
C TYR A 103 7.86 4.14 -5.19
N SER A 104 7.19 3.97 -4.06
CA SER A 104 5.80 4.37 -3.86
C SER A 104 5.66 4.99 -2.48
N ARG A 105 4.87 6.07 -2.35
CA ARG A 105 4.63 6.73 -1.07
C ARG A 105 3.66 5.95 -0.19
N HIS A 106 2.88 5.04 -0.77
CA HIS A 106 1.94 4.17 -0.06
C HIS A 106 1.96 2.77 -0.69
N PRO A 107 3.08 2.02 -0.56
CA PRO A 107 3.24 0.72 -1.21
C PRO A 107 2.26 -0.32 -0.65
N ASN A 108 1.94 -0.26 0.65
CA ASN A 108 0.92 -1.09 1.28
C ASN A 108 -0.47 -0.80 0.69
N PHE A 109 -0.86 0.47 0.55
CA PHE A 109 -2.16 0.84 -0.02
C PHE A 109 -2.28 0.44 -1.49
N PHE A 110 -1.18 0.46 -2.24
CA PHE A 110 -1.14 -0.06 -3.60
C PHE A 110 -1.40 -1.57 -3.61
N CYS A 111 -0.73 -2.33 -2.72
CA CYS A 111 -0.92 -3.78 -2.64
C CYS A 111 -2.35 -4.14 -2.27
N GLU A 112 -2.94 -3.46 -1.27
CA GLU A 112 -4.33 -3.66 -0.87
C GLU A 112 -5.30 -3.38 -2.02
N GLN A 113 -5.19 -2.21 -2.67
CA GLN A 113 -6.03 -1.88 -3.83
C GLN A 113 -5.86 -2.88 -4.99
N ALA A 114 -4.62 -3.28 -5.28
CA ALA A 114 -4.33 -4.27 -6.31
C ALA A 114 -4.88 -5.65 -5.93
N PHE A 115 -4.89 -6.01 -4.64
CA PHE A 115 -5.43 -7.28 -4.15
C PHE A 115 -6.94 -7.33 -4.40
N TRP A 116 -7.68 -6.28 -4.03
CA TRP A 116 -9.12 -6.21 -4.30
C TRP A 116 -9.47 -6.23 -5.78
N VAL A 117 -8.70 -5.52 -6.62
CA VAL A 117 -8.86 -5.60 -8.07
C VAL A 117 -8.56 -7.00 -8.60
N THR A 118 -7.53 -7.67 -8.08
CA THR A 118 -7.18 -9.04 -8.50
C THR A 118 -8.24 -10.05 -8.04
N LEU A 119 -8.82 -9.86 -6.84
CA LEU A 119 -9.92 -10.66 -6.34
C LEU A 119 -11.18 -10.49 -7.19
N MET A 120 -11.49 -9.25 -7.59
CA MET A 120 -12.55 -8.98 -8.57
C MET A 120 -12.28 -9.73 -9.88
N LEU A 121 -11.05 -9.68 -10.43
CA LEU A 121 -10.71 -10.43 -11.64
C LEU A 121 -10.88 -11.95 -11.43
N PHE A 122 -10.40 -12.49 -10.32
CA PHE A 122 -10.52 -13.92 -9.99
C PHE A 122 -11.97 -14.39 -9.95
N SER A 123 -12.87 -13.64 -9.29
CA SER A 123 -14.30 -13.95 -9.24
C SER A 123 -14.96 -13.94 -10.63
N ASN A 124 -14.46 -13.11 -11.56
CA ASN A 124 -14.97 -13.03 -12.93
C ASN A 124 -14.45 -14.17 -13.83
N PHE A 125 -13.17 -14.53 -13.72
CA PHE A 125 -12.57 -15.62 -14.50
C PHE A 125 -13.15 -17.00 -14.13
N GLY A 126 -13.41 -17.25 -12.84
CA GLY A 126 -13.97 -18.52 -12.38
C GLY A 126 -15.44 -18.76 -12.75
N SER A 127 -16.21 -17.70 -13.02
CA SER A 127 -17.67 -17.81 -13.22
C SER A 127 -18.07 -18.39 -14.58
N ARG A 128 -17.15 -18.52 -15.56
CA ARG A 128 -17.37 -19.06 -16.94
C ARG A 128 -18.52 -18.44 -17.75
N SER A 129 -19.31 -17.57 -17.13
CA SER A 129 -20.34 -16.75 -17.76
C SER A 129 -19.65 -15.54 -18.38
N SER A 130 -19.51 -15.56 -19.70
CA SER A 130 -18.90 -14.51 -20.54
C SER A 130 -19.63 -13.16 -20.52
N ASN A 131 -20.62 -13.01 -19.65
CA ASN A 131 -21.57 -11.91 -19.64
C ASN A 131 -21.27 -10.96 -18.48
N PHE A 132 -20.69 -9.80 -18.84
CA PHE A 132 -20.21 -8.77 -17.93
C PHE A 132 -21.32 -8.29 -16.97
N LEU A 133 -22.42 -7.72 -17.47
CA LEU A 133 -23.53 -7.23 -16.61
C LEU A 133 -24.82 -8.05 -16.69
N PHE A 134 -25.12 -8.61 -17.85
CA PHE A 134 -26.43 -9.17 -18.16
C PHE A 134 -26.29 -10.54 -18.79
N THR A 135 -26.98 -11.53 -18.23
CA THR A 135 -27.12 -12.84 -18.86
C THR A 135 -28.57 -13.06 -19.26
N TYR A 136 -28.81 -13.83 -20.30
CA TYR A 136 -30.16 -14.27 -20.66
C TYR A 136 -30.39 -15.68 -20.12
N ASN A 137 -31.57 -15.93 -19.56
CA ASN A 137 -31.98 -17.30 -19.23
C ASN A 137 -32.47 -18.05 -20.49
N ASN A 138 -32.73 -19.35 -20.37
CA ASN A 138 -33.25 -20.17 -21.46
C ASN A 138 -34.64 -19.73 -21.98
N GLN A 139 -35.31 -18.82 -21.26
CA GLN A 139 -36.60 -18.22 -21.61
C GLN A 139 -36.45 -16.80 -22.19
N ASN A 140 -35.21 -16.37 -22.51
CA ASN A 140 -34.85 -15.04 -23.02
C ASN A 140 -35.15 -13.86 -22.08
N GLU A 141 -35.25 -14.09 -20.77
CA GLU A 141 -35.37 -13.03 -19.78
C GLU A 141 -33.98 -12.47 -19.42
N LEU A 142 -33.90 -11.14 -19.28
CA LEU A 142 -32.70 -10.41 -18.88
C LEU A 142 -32.46 -10.58 -17.37
N LEU A 143 -31.38 -11.27 -17.00
CA LEU A 143 -30.95 -11.45 -15.62
C LEU A 143 -29.70 -10.62 -15.32
N VAL A 144 -29.69 -9.94 -14.18
CA VAL A 144 -28.51 -9.22 -13.67
C VAL A 144 -27.51 -10.22 -13.10
N ASN A 145 -26.24 -10.10 -13.48
CA ASN A 145 -25.17 -10.91 -12.91
C ASN A 145 -24.79 -10.39 -11.51
N TYR A 146 -25.42 -10.91 -10.46
CA TYR A 146 -25.18 -10.49 -9.07
C TYR A 146 -23.75 -10.77 -8.58
N ASN A 147 -23.05 -11.79 -9.13
CA ASN A 147 -21.67 -12.11 -8.77
C ASN A 147 -20.68 -11.02 -9.19
N LEU A 148 -20.91 -10.36 -10.35
CA LEU A 148 -20.11 -9.20 -10.74
C LEU A 148 -20.35 -8.05 -9.75
N LEU A 149 -21.62 -7.79 -9.44
CA LEU A 149 -22.01 -6.64 -8.63
C LEU A 149 -21.39 -6.69 -7.23
N GLU A 150 -21.38 -7.84 -6.57
CA GLU A 150 -20.91 -7.97 -5.19
C GLU A 150 -19.41 -7.63 -5.05
N TYR A 151 -18.54 -8.27 -5.83
CA TYR A 151 -17.08 -8.08 -5.73
C TYR A 151 -16.57 -6.81 -6.41
N SER A 152 -17.23 -6.37 -7.50
CA SER A 152 -16.81 -5.17 -8.22
C SER A 152 -17.19 -3.91 -7.44
N VAL A 153 -18.40 -3.85 -6.88
CA VAL A 153 -18.83 -2.71 -6.06
C VAL A 153 -17.95 -2.56 -4.83
N GLY A 154 -17.63 -3.66 -4.14
CA GLY A 154 -16.69 -3.64 -3.01
C GLY A 154 -15.31 -3.09 -3.41
N SER A 155 -14.75 -3.57 -4.51
CA SER A 155 -13.43 -3.14 -5.00
C SER A 155 -13.41 -1.66 -5.40
N PHE A 156 -14.44 -1.18 -6.12
CA PHE A 156 -14.54 0.23 -6.51
C PHE A 156 -14.74 1.17 -5.32
N ILE A 157 -15.60 0.80 -4.37
CA ILE A 157 -15.80 1.58 -3.13
C ILE A 157 -14.50 1.67 -2.36
N LEU A 158 -13.77 0.56 -2.22
CA LEU A 158 -12.52 0.52 -1.50
C LEU A 158 -11.46 1.41 -2.18
N VAL A 159 -11.27 1.29 -3.51
CA VAL A 159 -10.35 2.18 -4.25
C VAL A 159 -10.73 3.66 -4.08
N ALA A 160 -12.02 4.00 -4.16
CA ALA A 160 -12.49 5.37 -3.94
C ALA A 160 -12.20 5.87 -2.52
N LEU A 161 -12.39 5.02 -1.51
CA LEU A 161 -12.09 5.32 -0.11
C LEU A 161 -10.59 5.56 0.09
N PHE A 162 -9.73 4.70 -0.49
CA PHE A 162 -8.28 4.87 -0.45
C PHE A 162 -7.82 6.15 -1.17
N TYR A 163 -8.45 6.52 -2.28
CA TYR A 163 -8.16 7.78 -2.97
C TYR A 163 -8.41 9.01 -2.08
N GLY A 164 -9.54 9.05 -1.38
CA GLY A 164 -9.84 10.11 -0.41
C GLY A 164 -8.89 10.11 0.78
N SER A 165 -8.69 8.93 1.39
CA SER A 165 -7.86 8.75 2.58
C SER A 165 -6.39 9.12 2.35
N THR A 166 -5.82 8.72 1.20
CA THR A 166 -4.43 9.08 0.85
C THR A 166 -4.25 10.58 0.72
N LYS A 167 -5.15 11.27 0.03
CA LYS A 167 -5.08 12.73 -0.14
C LYS A 167 -5.08 13.42 1.23
N PHE A 168 -6.02 13.05 2.10
CA PHE A 168 -6.12 13.60 3.45
C PHE A 168 -4.87 13.32 4.29
N THR A 169 -4.35 12.09 4.25
CA THR A 169 -3.16 11.69 5.01
C THR A 169 -1.90 12.42 4.53
N GLU A 170 -1.74 12.60 3.21
CA GLU A 170 -0.62 13.37 2.64
C GLU A 170 -0.68 14.85 3.01
N GLU A 171 -1.88 15.43 3.11
CA GLU A 171 -2.08 16.83 3.50
C GLU A 171 -1.68 17.06 4.97
N ILE A 172 -2.12 16.18 5.88
CA ILE A 172 -1.70 16.20 7.28
C ILE A 172 -0.19 16.02 7.39
N THR A 173 0.38 15.05 6.67
CA THR A 173 1.81 14.74 6.73
C THR A 173 2.67 15.88 6.19
N SER A 174 2.25 16.50 5.08
CA SER A 174 2.91 17.68 4.48
C SER A 174 2.89 18.89 5.40
N SER A 175 1.82 19.04 6.19
CA SER A 175 1.67 20.11 7.16
C SER A 175 2.56 19.89 8.39
N LYS A 176 2.71 18.64 8.82
CA LYS A 176 3.51 18.25 9.98
C LYS A 176 5.02 18.17 9.71
N TYR A 177 5.42 17.72 8.52
CA TYR A 177 6.82 17.51 8.16
C TYR A 177 7.17 18.25 6.85
N PRO A 178 7.87 19.40 6.91
CA PRO A 178 8.20 20.18 5.72
C PRO A 178 8.98 19.40 4.66
N ARG A 179 9.89 18.50 5.07
CA ARG A 179 10.67 17.62 4.18
C ARG A 179 9.80 16.64 3.38
N TYR A 180 8.56 16.40 3.81
CA TYR A 180 7.64 15.53 3.07
C TYR A 180 7.27 16.12 1.71
N LYS A 181 7.26 17.45 1.56
CA LYS A 181 7.00 18.11 0.27
C LYS A 181 8.05 17.74 -0.78
N GLU A 182 9.32 17.67 -0.39
CA GLU A 182 10.39 17.21 -1.28
C GLU A 182 10.22 15.72 -1.64
N TYR A 183 9.82 14.90 -0.67
CA TYR A 183 9.57 13.47 -0.91
C TYR A 183 8.42 13.22 -1.88
N VAL A 184 7.35 14.02 -1.82
CA VAL A 184 6.22 13.99 -2.77
C VAL A 184 6.67 14.25 -4.21
N LEU A 185 7.66 15.11 -4.41
CA LEU A 185 8.22 15.40 -5.74
C LEU A 185 9.04 14.24 -6.29
N ASN A 186 9.76 13.53 -5.42
CA ASN A 186 10.70 12.48 -5.83
C ASN A 186 10.11 11.07 -5.83
N THR A 187 8.86 10.86 -5.43
CA THR A 187 8.30 9.50 -5.26
C THR A 187 6.87 9.47 -5.79
N ASN A 188 6.46 8.40 -6.48
CA ASN A 188 5.09 8.25 -6.94
C ASN A 188 4.12 8.00 -5.76
N LYS A 189 2.85 8.40 -5.88
CA LYS A 189 1.86 8.18 -4.82
C LYS A 189 1.58 6.70 -4.55
N LEU A 190 1.26 5.94 -5.59
CA LEU A 190 0.78 4.55 -5.44
C LEU A 190 1.61 3.57 -6.28
N LEU A 191 1.83 3.88 -7.55
CA LEU A 191 2.53 2.96 -8.45
C LEU A 191 4.01 2.88 -8.07
N PRO A 192 4.62 1.69 -8.00
CA PRO A 192 6.04 1.51 -7.69
C PRO A 192 6.90 1.86 -8.91
N TRP A 193 6.84 3.12 -9.35
CA TRP A 193 7.50 3.63 -10.54
C TRP A 193 8.37 4.85 -10.23
N THR A 194 9.32 5.14 -11.11
CA THR A 194 10.12 6.37 -11.02
C THR A 194 9.23 7.61 -11.06
N SER A 195 9.65 8.65 -10.37
CA SER A 195 8.95 9.93 -10.24
C SER A 195 8.63 10.53 -11.61
N LYS A 196 7.52 11.27 -11.69
CA LYS A 196 7.19 12.06 -12.89
C LYS A 196 8.26 13.14 -13.12
N PRO A 197 8.52 13.57 -14.37
CA PRO A 197 9.35 14.73 -14.61
C PRO A 197 8.79 15.93 -13.85
N LEU A 198 9.67 16.66 -13.16
CA LEU A 198 9.31 17.82 -12.35
C LEU A 198 8.89 18.97 -13.26
N SER A 199 7.81 19.67 -12.91
CA SER A 199 7.49 20.95 -13.54
C SER A 199 8.48 22.04 -13.09
N ASP A 200 8.60 23.15 -13.82
CA ASP A 200 9.48 24.27 -13.44
C ASP A 200 9.18 24.78 -12.02
N ARG A 201 7.89 24.80 -11.65
CA ARG A 201 7.44 25.13 -10.30
C ARG A 201 7.95 24.13 -9.25
N ASP A 202 7.94 22.84 -9.56
CA ASP A 202 8.42 21.80 -8.66
C ASP A 202 9.95 21.86 -8.50
N ILE A 203 10.67 22.21 -9.57
CA ILE A 203 12.12 22.45 -9.54
C ILE A 203 12.44 23.64 -8.63
N GLU A 204 11.69 24.74 -8.75
CA GLU A 204 11.86 25.91 -7.90
C GLU A 204 11.63 25.55 -6.42
N ILE A 205 10.52 24.88 -6.11
CA ILE A 205 10.20 24.40 -4.76
C ILE A 205 11.32 23.51 -4.22
N LYS A 206 11.79 22.55 -5.02
CA LYS A 206 12.89 21.65 -4.64
C LYS A 206 14.18 22.42 -4.34
N SER A 207 14.51 23.44 -5.13
CA SER A 207 15.69 24.29 -4.91
C SER A 207 15.61 25.11 -3.61
N GLN A 208 14.42 25.58 -3.24
CA GLN A 208 14.20 26.33 -1.99
C GLN A 208 14.42 25.46 -0.75
N PHE A 209 14.05 24.17 -0.81
CA PHE A 209 14.30 23.23 0.27
C PHE A 209 15.76 22.80 0.36
N GLN A 210 16.43 22.59 -0.78
CA GLN A 210 17.87 22.26 -0.80
C GLN A 210 18.72 23.37 -0.19
N LYS A 211 18.43 24.63 -0.50
CA LYS A 211 19.12 25.81 0.08
C LYS A 211 18.92 25.98 1.59
N LYS A 212 17.82 25.45 2.16
CA LYS A 212 17.56 25.46 3.63
C LYS A 212 18.20 24.29 4.38
N SER A 213 18.73 23.31 3.67
CA SER A 213 19.33 22.09 4.25
C SER A 213 20.86 22.07 4.25
N GLN A 214 21.49 23.08 3.64
CA GLN A 214 22.91 23.41 3.72
C GLN A 214 23.14 24.46 4.81
#